data_AF-A0A7C0Z0A4-F1
#
_entry.id   AF-A0A7C0Z0A4-F1
#
_cell.length_a   1.000
_cell.length_b   1.000
_cell.length_c   1.000
_cell.angle_alpha   90.00
_cell.angle_beta   90.00
_cell.angle_gamma   90.00
#
_symmetry.space_group_name_H-M   'P 1'
#
loop_
_entity.id
_entity.type
_entity.pdbx_description
1 polymer ?
#
loop_
_entity_poly.entity_id
_entity_poly.type
_entity_poly.pdbx_seq_one_letter_code
_entity_poly.pdbx_strand_id
1 'polypeptide(L)'
;MRTKGITLPVNSVIIIALAVMVLLILAVFFVKGTGNINKTELENAWTACCSTIQTIHHCNTNESAFKLSDINPGYDINSNGTTENCEQICRMKFGLIADHKKCVCACPGCCT
;
A
#
# COMPACT_ATOMS: atom_id res chain seq x y z
N MET A 1 -14.13 49.13 -29.94
CA MET A 1 -14.29 48.79 -28.51
C MET A 1 -12.92 48.90 -27.85
N ARG A 2 -12.75 49.84 -26.92
CA ARG A 2 -11.48 50.05 -26.21
C ARG A 2 -11.30 48.91 -25.20
N THR A 3 -10.34 48.02 -25.40
CA THR A 3 -9.90 47.07 -24.39
C THR A 3 -9.32 47.87 -23.23
N LYS A 4 -10.08 48.02 -22.14
CA LYS A 4 -9.54 48.56 -20.90
C LYS A 4 -8.61 47.49 -20.33
N GLY A 5 -7.31 47.66 -20.55
CA GLY A 5 -6.30 46.88 -19.84
C GLY A 5 -6.52 47.09 -18.34
N ILE A 6 -6.88 46.02 -17.62
CA ILE A 6 -6.94 46.05 -16.17
C ILE A 6 -5.48 46.11 -15.70
N THR A 7 -5.03 47.29 -15.33
CA THR A 7 -3.80 47.47 -14.57
C THR A 7 -4.01 46.83 -13.21
N LEU A 8 -3.54 45.59 -13.07
CA LEU A 8 -3.49 44.92 -11.77
C LEU A 8 -2.46 45.65 -10.90
N PRO A 9 -2.83 46.07 -9.68
CA PRO A 9 -1.86 46.58 -8.72
C PRO A 9 -0.74 45.54 -8.53
N VAL A 10 0.50 46.00 -8.45
CA VAL A 10 1.68 45.13 -8.30
C VAL A 10 1.51 44.19 -7.10
N ASN A 11 0.90 44.66 -6.02
CA ASN A 11 0.57 43.85 -4.84
C ASN A 11 -0.35 42.67 -5.17
N SER A 12 -1.34 42.85 -6.05
CA SER A 12 -2.25 41.77 -6.46
C SER A 12 -1.52 40.71 -7.28
N VAL A 13 -0.57 41.12 -8.13
CA VAL A 13 0.26 40.20 -8.92
C VAL A 13 1.12 39.31 -8.01
N ILE A 14 1.71 39.91 -6.97
CA ILE A 14 2.53 39.18 -5.98
C ILE A 14 1.70 38.14 -5.23
N ILE A 15 0.48 38.50 -4.80
CA ILE A 15 -0.43 37.58 -4.10
C ILE A 15 -0.81 36.39 -4.98
N ILE A 16 -1.13 36.64 -6.25
CA ILE A 16 -1.48 35.58 -7.20
C ILE A 16 -0.29 34.65 -7.43
N ALA A 17 0.92 35.20 -7.58
CA ALA A 17 2.14 34.39 -7.75
C ALA A 17 2.41 33.49 -6.54
N LEU A 18 2.26 34.02 -5.31
CA LEU A 18 2.38 33.22 -4.08
C LEU A 18 1.32 32.13 -3.99
N ALA A 19 0.07 32.44 -4.30
CA ALA A 19 -1.02 31.47 -4.27
C ALA A 19 -0.78 30.31 -5.25
N VAL A 20 -0.34 30.61 -6.47
CA VAL A 20 0.01 29.58 -7.46
C VAL A 20 1.17 28.73 -6.98
N MET A 21 2.20 29.32 -6.36
CA MET A 21 3.34 28.58 -5.84
C MET A 21 2.92 27.59 -4.73
N VAL A 22 2.05 28.01 -3.81
CA VAL A 22 1.52 27.14 -2.75
C VAL A 22 0.69 26.00 -3.35
N LEU A 23 -0.18 26.28 -4.33
CA LEU A 23 -0.97 25.25 -5.00
C LEU A 23 -0.10 24.22 -5.73
N LEU A 24 1.00 24.64 -6.36
CA LEU A 24 1.93 23.73 -7.01
C LEU A 24 2.66 22.83 -6.00
N ILE A 25 3.08 23.38 -4.86
CA ILE A 25 3.71 22.60 -3.78
C ILE A 25 2.73 21.53 -3.27
N LEU A 26 1.48 21.91 -3.00
CA LEU A 26 0.44 20.96 -2.59
C LEU A 26 0.19 19.89 -3.66
N ALA A 27 0.10 20.27 -4.94
CA ALA A 27 -0.07 19.33 -6.04
C ALA A 27 1.07 18.29 -6.12
N VAL A 28 2.33 18.70 -5.87
CA VAL A 28 3.46 17.75 -5.80
C VAL A 28 3.32 16.76 -4.66
N PHE A 29 2.80 17.18 -3.49
CA PHE A 29 2.50 16.27 -2.38
C PHE A 29 1.39 15.27 -2.74
N PHE A 30 0.38 15.69 -3.50
CA PHE A 30 -0.68 14.78 -3.97
C PHE A 30 -0.19 13.81 -5.05
N VAL A 31 0.65 14.26 -6.00
CA VAL A 31 1.16 13.41 -7.09
C VAL A 31 2.21 12.40 -6.61
N LYS A 32 3.01 12.73 -5.59
CA LYS A 32 3.96 11.76 -5.00
C LYS A 32 3.32 10.73 -4.06
N GLY A 33 2.02 10.82 -3.78
CA GLY A 33 1.31 9.91 -2.88
C GLY A 33 0.72 8.65 -3.52
N THR A 34 0.69 8.53 -4.86
CA THR A 34 -0.09 7.49 -5.56
C THR A 34 0.65 6.17 -5.80
N GLY A 35 1.74 5.91 -5.08
CA GLY A 35 2.48 4.64 -5.11
C GLY A 35 2.68 4.03 -3.72
N ASN A 36 1.85 4.43 -2.75
CA ASN A 36 1.94 3.90 -1.41
C ASN A 36 1.21 2.57 -1.36
N ILE A 37 1.97 1.48 -1.24
CA ILE A 37 1.51 0.26 -0.58
C ILE A 37 0.74 0.72 0.66
N ASN A 38 -0.57 0.51 0.68
CA ASN A 38 -1.40 0.90 1.81
C ASN A 38 -0.94 0.03 2.98
N LYS A 39 -0.06 0.56 3.83
CA LYS A 39 0.51 -0.18 4.97
C LYS A 39 -0.59 -0.78 5.85
N THR A 40 -1.71 -0.08 5.97
CA THR A 40 -2.91 -0.57 6.64
C THR A 40 -3.53 -1.79 5.95
N GLU A 41 -3.62 -1.78 4.62
CA GLU A 41 -4.14 -2.92 3.85
C GLU A 41 -3.18 -4.10 3.90
N LEU A 42 -1.87 -3.87 3.83
CA LEU A 42 -0.85 -4.91 3.98
C LEU A 42 -0.93 -5.59 5.36
N GLU A 43 -1.11 -4.81 6.43
CA GLU A 43 -1.28 -5.36 7.78
C GLU A 43 -2.60 -6.16 7.94
N ASN A 44 -3.70 -5.64 7.38
CA ASN A 44 -4.99 -6.33 7.40
C ASN A 44 -4.96 -7.62 6.58
N ALA A 45 -4.37 -7.58 5.38
CA ALA A 45 -4.21 -8.74 4.51
C ALA A 45 -3.32 -9.80 5.16
N TRP A 46 -2.22 -9.39 5.82
CA TRP A 46 -1.37 -10.30 6.58
C TRP A 46 -2.12 -10.93 7.76
N THR A 47 -2.92 -10.15 8.48
CA THR A 47 -3.73 -10.64 9.60
C THR A 47 -4.75 -11.68 9.11
N ALA A 48 -5.40 -11.43 7.97
CA ALA A 48 -6.30 -12.38 7.34
C ALA A 48 -5.59 -13.69 6.94
N CYS A 49 -4.40 -13.59 6.31
CA CYS A 49 -3.56 -14.74 6.01
C CYS A 49 -3.22 -15.55 7.27
N CYS A 50 -2.78 -14.89 8.34
CA CYS A 50 -2.45 -15.56 9.58
C CYS A 50 -3.65 -16.24 10.23
N SER A 51 -4.84 -15.62 10.18
CA SER A 51 -6.07 -16.24 10.64
C SER A 51 -6.35 -17.56 9.91
N THR A 52 -6.22 -17.58 8.58
CA THR A 52 -6.40 -18.81 7.79
C THR A 52 -5.34 -19.86 8.09
N ILE A 53 -4.07 -19.47 8.18
CA ILE A 53 -2.95 -20.37 8.52
C ILE A 53 -3.15 -21.00 9.91
N GLN A 54 -3.66 -20.24 10.87
CA GLN A 54 -3.91 -20.71 12.24
C GLN A 54 -5.15 -21.60 12.34
N THR A 55 -6.25 -21.20 11.72
CA THR A 55 -7.55 -21.86 11.89
C THR A 55 -7.71 -23.09 11.00
N ILE A 56 -7.26 -23.03 9.74
CA ILE A 56 -7.43 -24.11 8.75
C ILE A 56 -6.22 -25.02 8.71
N HIS A 57 -5.01 -24.44 8.73
CA HIS A 57 -3.77 -25.18 8.56
C HIS A 57 -3.01 -25.42 9.87
N HIS A 58 -3.55 -24.99 11.01
CA HIS A 58 -2.98 -25.20 12.34
C HIS A 58 -1.49 -24.87 12.45
N CYS A 59 -1.07 -23.76 11.83
CA CYS A 59 0.32 -23.31 11.82
C CYS A 59 1.31 -24.32 11.22
N ASN A 60 0.86 -25.19 10.32
CA ASN A 60 1.73 -26.17 9.69
C ASN A 60 2.81 -25.47 8.85
N THR A 61 4.08 -25.73 9.13
CA THR A 61 5.19 -25.11 8.39
C THR A 61 5.60 -25.91 7.14
N ASN A 62 4.93 -27.03 6.87
CA ASN A 62 5.27 -27.93 5.77
C ASN A 62 4.55 -27.50 4.48
N GLU A 63 5.34 -27.10 3.49
CA GLU A 63 4.85 -26.70 2.15
C GLU A 63 4.11 -27.83 1.41
N SER A 64 4.35 -29.09 1.78
CA SER A 64 3.62 -30.23 1.22
C SER A 64 2.18 -30.34 1.76
N ALA A 65 1.88 -29.71 2.90
CA ALA A 65 0.56 -29.76 3.52
C ALA A 65 -0.39 -28.68 2.97
N PHE A 66 0.15 -27.51 2.68
CA PHE A 66 -0.55 -26.45 1.94
C PHE A 66 0.46 -25.48 1.33
N LYS A 67 0.03 -24.73 0.32
CA LYS A 67 0.84 -23.66 -0.26
C LYS A 67 0.25 -22.31 0.08
N LEU A 68 1.11 -21.37 0.45
CA LEU A 68 0.73 -19.97 0.69
C LEU A 68 0.19 -19.29 -0.57
N SER A 69 0.57 -19.79 -1.75
CA SER A 69 0.07 -19.34 -3.04
C SER A 69 -1.43 -19.57 -3.23
N ASP A 70 -1.98 -20.56 -2.54
CA ASP A 70 -3.36 -21.02 -2.72
C ASP A 70 -4.32 -20.27 -1.78
N ILE A 71 -3.77 -19.55 -0.80
CA ILE A 71 -4.55 -18.75 0.15
C ILE A 71 -4.62 -17.32 -0.37
N ASN A 72 -5.83 -16.87 -0.70
CA ASN A 72 -6.08 -15.50 -1.11
C ASN A 72 -7.03 -14.80 -0.11
N PRO A 73 -6.55 -13.82 0.66
CA PRO A 73 -7.37 -13.08 1.61
C PRO A 73 -8.26 -12.01 0.96
N GLY A 74 -8.14 -11.78 -0.36
CA GLY A 74 -9.02 -10.88 -1.10
C GLY A 74 -8.63 -9.40 -1.07
N TYR A 75 -7.36 -9.09 -0.79
CA TYR A 75 -6.84 -7.71 -0.77
C TYR A 75 -6.04 -7.44 -2.05
N ASP A 76 -6.18 -6.23 -2.62
CA ASP A 76 -5.38 -5.69 -3.73
C ASP A 76 -4.50 -4.56 -3.19
N ILE A 77 -3.32 -4.91 -2.68
CA ILE A 77 -2.40 -4.05 -1.94
C ILE A 77 -1.58 -3.19 -2.89
N ASN A 78 -1.28 -3.70 -4.08
CA ASN A 78 -0.49 -2.99 -5.08
C ASN A 78 -1.35 -2.17 -6.07
N SER A 79 -2.68 -2.24 -5.94
CA SER A 79 -3.67 -1.54 -6.78
C SER A 79 -3.59 -1.88 -8.27
N ASN A 80 -3.23 -3.12 -8.61
CA ASN A 80 -3.14 -3.60 -9.99
C ASN A 80 -4.45 -4.23 -10.50
N GLY A 81 -5.50 -4.26 -9.69
CA GLY A 81 -6.79 -4.88 -10.02
C GLY A 81 -6.82 -6.40 -9.79
N THR A 82 -5.77 -6.98 -9.18
CA THR A 82 -5.70 -8.39 -8.79
C THR A 82 -5.42 -8.51 -7.31
N THR A 83 -6.06 -9.48 -6.67
CA THR A 83 -5.83 -9.72 -5.24
C THR A 83 -4.57 -10.54 -5.03
N GLU A 84 -3.74 -10.15 -4.06
CA GLU A 84 -2.52 -10.89 -3.74
C GLU A 84 -2.80 -12.12 -2.89
N ASN A 85 -2.04 -13.18 -3.15
CA ASN A 85 -2.03 -14.36 -2.29
C ASN A 85 -1.14 -14.16 -1.06
N CYS A 86 -1.29 -15.02 -0.06
CA CYS A 86 -0.54 -14.93 1.19
C CYS A 86 0.98 -15.06 1.02
N GLU A 87 1.44 -15.74 -0.03
CA GLU A 87 2.86 -15.80 -0.37
C GLU A 87 3.39 -14.43 -0.80
N GLN A 88 2.68 -13.75 -1.72
CA GLN A 88 3.03 -12.41 -2.17
C GLN A 88 2.96 -11.42 -1.01
N ILE A 89 1.92 -11.47 -0.18
CA ILE A 89 1.75 -10.60 0.99
C ILE A 89 2.90 -10.81 1.98
N CYS A 90 3.30 -12.07 2.23
CA CYS A 90 4.46 -12.37 3.05
C CYS A 90 5.75 -11.75 2.48
N ARG A 91 5.98 -11.91 1.18
CA ARG A 91 7.15 -11.34 0.50
C ARG A 91 7.15 -9.81 0.51
N MET A 92 5.98 -9.18 0.42
CA MET A 92 5.85 -7.72 0.55
C MET A 92 6.16 -7.24 1.97
N LYS A 93 5.77 -8.02 2.99
CA LYS A 93 5.96 -7.65 4.40
C LYS A 93 7.38 -7.93 4.92
N PHE A 94 7.95 -9.07 4.58
CA PHE A 94 9.23 -9.56 5.12
C PHE A 94 10.36 -9.62 4.10
N GLY A 95 10.08 -9.32 2.82
CA GLY A 95 11.05 -9.34 1.72
C GLY A 95 11.02 -10.62 0.88
N LEU A 96 11.63 -10.54 -0.30
CA LEU A 96 11.61 -11.59 -1.34
C LEU A 96 12.25 -12.93 -0.95
N ILE A 97 12.99 -12.96 0.16
CA ILE A 97 13.71 -14.13 0.74
C ILE A 97 12.89 -14.87 1.81
N ALA A 98 11.62 -14.51 1.98
CA ALA A 98 10.73 -15.19 2.92
C ALA A 98 10.30 -16.55 2.36
N ASP A 99 10.83 -17.62 2.92
CA ASP A 99 10.44 -19.00 2.63
C ASP A 99 9.09 -19.35 3.29
N HIS A 100 8.41 -20.39 2.79
CA HIS A 100 7.11 -20.85 3.33
C HIS A 100 7.12 -20.94 4.86
N LYS A 101 8.12 -21.62 5.43
CA LYS A 101 8.28 -21.74 6.88
C LYS A 101 8.44 -20.39 7.58
N LYS A 102 9.22 -19.46 7.02
CA LYS A 102 9.43 -18.13 7.61
C LYS A 102 8.11 -17.34 7.61
N CYS A 103 7.34 -17.42 6.54
CA CYS A 103 6.02 -16.79 6.45
C CYS A 103 5.06 -17.32 7.50
N VAL A 104 4.95 -18.64 7.63
CA VAL A 104 4.09 -19.28 8.65
C VAL A 104 4.55 -18.89 10.05
N CYS A 105 5.86 -18.91 10.31
CA CYS A 105 6.41 -18.54 11.62
C CYS A 105 6.34 -17.05 11.94
N ALA A 106 6.16 -16.20 10.93
CA ALA A 106 5.92 -14.78 11.13
C ALA A 106 4.49 -14.48 11.61
N CYS A 107 3.58 -15.47 11.56
CA CYS A 107 2.27 -15.34 12.18
C CYS A 107 2.36 -15.46 13.71
N PRO A 108 1.75 -14.52 14.44
CA PRO A 108 1.84 -14.48 15.90
C PRO A 108 1.22 -15.73 16.52
N GLY A 109 2.03 -16.55 17.21
CA GLY A 109 1.57 -17.78 17.87
C GLY A 109 1.76 -19.08 17.07
N CYS A 110 2.35 -19.04 15.86
CA CYS A 110 2.60 -20.25 15.08
C CYS A 110 3.95 -20.95 15.36
N CYS A 111 5.01 -20.20 15.68
CA CYS A 111 6.36 -20.76 15.90
C CYS A 111 7.04 -20.20 17.15
N THR A 112 6.31 -20.13 18.26
CA THR A 112 6.86 -19.82 19.59
C THR A 112 7.65 -20.99 20.15
#